data_AF-A0A5K1UT55-F1
#
_entry.id   AF-A0A5K1UT55-F1
#
_cell.length_a   1.000
_cell.length_b   1.000
_cell.length_c   1.000
_cell.angle_alpha   90.00
_cell.angle_beta   90.00
_cell.angle_gamma   90.00
#
_symmetry.space_group_name_H-M   'P 1'
#
loop_
_entity.id
_entity.type
_entity.pdbx_description
1 polymer ?
#
loop_
_entity_poly.entity_id
_entity_poly.type
_entity_poly.pdbx_seq_one_letter_code
_entity_poly.pdbx_strand_id
1 'polypeptide(L)'
;MKGLYFLLFVILCHADIVGMYMTAPLLTNQYISPEDMCSGKLCRFRVKQVMRKCKLYEHKLKQLDRIERRLNREAERDMLDLSSLQNTHDHRVLQHKLRKEQKTLRKVRLTRVKLMNLMRRVLSDLSYSQQARVIRYIGLEHRIDPSYENLTKNNGLNHMKPKLI
;
A
#
# COMPACT_ATOMS: atom_id res chain seq x y z
N MET A 1 -44.46 16.81 -41.00
CA MET A 1 -44.06 16.52 -39.61
C MET A 1 -43.63 15.05 -39.45
N LYS A 2 -42.49 14.65 -40.02
CA LYS A 2 -41.93 13.29 -39.87
C LYS A 2 -40.41 13.26 -39.60
N GLY A 3 -39.73 14.41 -39.70
CA GLY A 3 -38.28 14.51 -39.46
C GLY A 3 -37.86 14.79 -38.01
N LEU A 4 -38.77 15.26 -37.15
CA LEU A 4 -38.42 15.62 -35.76
C LEU A 4 -38.31 14.40 -34.83
N TYR A 5 -39.03 13.32 -35.13
CA TYR A 5 -39.01 12.09 -34.34
C TYR A 5 -37.76 11.24 -34.57
N PHE A 6 -37.14 11.34 -35.76
CA PHE A 6 -35.93 10.56 -36.08
C PHE A 6 -34.69 11.12 -35.36
N LEU A 7 -34.62 12.44 -35.22
CA LEU A 7 -33.53 13.13 -34.50
C LEU A 7 -33.60 12.88 -32.98
N LEU A 8 -34.80 12.71 -32.42
CA LEU A 8 -34.99 12.38 -31.00
C LEU A 8 -34.59 10.93 -30.67
N PHE A 9 -34.75 10.00 -31.63
CA PHE A 9 -34.35 8.60 -31.46
C PHE A 9 -32.83 8.40 -31.52
N VAL A 10 -32.13 9.17 -32.36
CA VAL A 10 -30.66 9.10 -32.49
C VAL A 10 -29.95 9.68 -31.25
N ILE A 11 -30.53 10.69 -30.59
CA ILE A 11 -29.98 11.23 -29.33
C ILE A 11 -30.19 10.26 -28.17
N LEU A 12 -31.29 9.51 -28.14
CA LEU A 12 -31.54 8.49 -27.11
C LEU A 12 -30.63 7.26 -27.26
N CYS A 13 -30.23 6.87 -28.48
CA CYS A 13 -29.32 5.74 -28.71
C CYS A 13 -27.81 6.07 -28.62
N HIS A 14 -27.42 7.33 -28.39
CA HIS A 14 -26.03 7.72 -28.13
C HIS A 14 -25.77 8.14 -26.68
N ALA A 15 -26.78 8.11 -25.81
CA ALA A 15 -26.64 8.32 -24.38
C ALA A 15 -26.20 7.05 -23.60
N ASP A 16 -26.03 5.90 -24.27
CA ASP A 16 -25.77 4.60 -23.61
C ASP A 16 -24.29 4.18 -23.51
N ILE A 17 -23.30 5.03 -23.86
CA ILE A 17 -21.88 4.58 -23.90
C ILE A 17 -20.88 5.45 -23.10
N VAL A 18 -21.29 6.52 -22.41
CA VAL A 18 -20.35 7.30 -21.59
C VAL A 18 -20.92 7.55 -20.21
N GLY A 19 -20.56 6.67 -19.26
CA GLY A 19 -20.76 6.95 -17.83
C GLY A 19 -21.41 5.85 -17.01
N MET A 20 -21.05 4.57 -17.19
CA MET A 20 -21.19 3.62 -16.09
C MET A 20 -20.11 3.89 -15.01
N TYR A 21 -20.15 5.07 -14.40
CA TYR A 21 -19.70 5.17 -13.01
C TYR A 21 -20.78 4.46 -12.21
N MET A 22 -20.44 3.28 -11.69
CA MET A 22 -21.26 2.62 -10.68
C MET A 22 -21.42 3.58 -9.50
N THR A 23 -22.53 4.31 -9.43
CA THR A 23 -23.04 4.84 -8.17
C THR A 23 -23.41 3.64 -7.33
N ALA A 24 -22.48 3.22 -6.48
CA ALA A 24 -22.71 2.17 -5.50
C ALA A 24 -23.92 2.57 -4.63
N PRO A 25 -24.91 1.68 -4.45
CA PRO A 25 -25.98 1.94 -3.50
C PRO A 25 -25.36 2.04 -2.10
N LEU A 26 -25.49 3.23 -1.51
CA LEU A 26 -25.23 3.52 -0.10
C LEU A 26 -26.27 2.80 0.77
N LEU A 27 -26.22 1.47 0.86
CA LEU A 27 -26.94 0.69 1.87
C LEU A 27 -26.33 -0.73 1.92
N THR A 28 -25.71 -1.04 3.06
CA THR A 28 -25.32 -2.39 3.51
C THR A 28 -24.42 -3.20 2.58
N ASN A 29 -23.22 -2.71 2.27
CA ASN A 29 -22.14 -3.62 1.88
C ASN A 29 -21.65 -4.32 3.17
N GLN A 30 -22.37 -5.35 3.62
CA GLN A 30 -21.84 -6.29 4.61
C GLN A 30 -20.55 -6.85 4.00
N TYR A 31 -19.41 -6.35 4.46
CA TYR A 31 -18.12 -6.72 3.93
C TYR A 31 -17.86 -8.17 4.33
N ILE A 32 -18.29 -9.11 3.49
CA ILE A 32 -18.13 -10.54 3.73
C ILE A 32 -16.64 -10.78 3.97
N SER A 33 -16.32 -11.41 5.10
CA SER A 33 -14.92 -11.70 5.45
C SER A 33 -14.30 -12.56 4.35
N PRO A 34 -13.06 -12.29 3.91
CA PRO A 34 -12.37 -13.14 2.95
C PRO A 34 -12.32 -14.62 3.38
N GLU A 35 -12.37 -14.89 4.69
CA GLU A 35 -12.43 -16.25 5.26
C GLU A 35 -13.75 -16.96 4.93
N ASP A 36 -14.88 -16.25 4.91
CA ASP A 36 -16.21 -16.85 4.70
C ASP A 36 -16.47 -17.20 3.24
N MET A 37 -15.72 -16.58 2.32
CA MET A 37 -15.78 -16.87 0.89
C MET A 37 -14.90 -18.08 0.46
N CYS A 38 -14.21 -18.71 1.42
CA CYS A 38 -13.39 -19.90 1.19
C CYS A 38 -14.20 -21.18 1.43
N SER A 39 -14.32 -22.02 0.40
CA SER A 39 -14.79 -23.41 0.54
C SER A 39 -13.69 -24.29 1.13
N GLY A 40 -13.92 -24.84 2.33
CA GLY A 40 -13.02 -25.80 2.98
C GLY A 40 -12.09 -25.22 4.06
N LYS A 41 -11.80 -26.04 5.08
CA LYS A 41 -11.07 -25.65 6.29
C LYS A 41 -9.66 -25.11 6.01
N LEU A 42 -8.94 -25.72 5.06
CA LEU A 42 -7.57 -25.33 4.71
C LEU A 42 -7.51 -23.94 4.06
N CYS A 43 -8.46 -23.63 3.16
CA CYS A 43 -8.57 -22.31 2.51
C CYS A 43 -8.81 -21.23 3.56
N ARG A 44 -9.78 -21.44 4.46
CA ARG A 44 -10.09 -20.50 5.55
C ARG A 44 -8.88 -20.26 6.45
N PHE A 45 -8.18 -21.33 6.83
CA PHE A 45 -6.98 -21.24 7.66
C PHE A 45 -5.88 -20.41 6.99
N ARG A 46 -5.61 -20.65 5.69
CA ARG A 46 -4.59 -19.91 4.93
C ARG A 46 -4.95 -18.43 4.82
N VAL A 47 -6.19 -18.10 4.46
CA VAL A 47 -6.66 -16.71 4.38
C VAL A 47 -6.56 -16.01 5.74
N LYS A 48 -7.00 -16.67 6.81
CA LYS A 48 -6.89 -16.15 8.18
C LYS A 48 -5.45 -15.88 8.60
N GLN A 49 -4.53 -16.78 8.26
CA GLN A 49 -3.11 -16.63 8.55
C GLN A 49 -2.51 -15.44 7.78
N VAL A 50 -2.83 -15.32 6.49
CA VAL A 50 -2.41 -14.20 5.64
C VAL A 50 -2.95 -12.88 6.19
N MET A 51 -4.23 -12.83 6.57
CA MET A 51 -4.85 -11.65 7.16
C MET A 51 -4.16 -11.22 8.45
N ARG A 52 -3.87 -12.17 9.36
CA ARG A 52 -3.16 -11.90 10.62
C ARG A 52 -1.76 -11.32 10.36
N LYS A 53 -0.99 -11.92 9.45
CA LYS A 53 0.35 -11.45 9.07
C LYS A 53 0.31 -10.07 8.42
N CYS A 54 -0.65 -9.80 7.53
CA CYS A 54 -0.83 -8.49 6.91
C CYS A 54 -1.18 -7.41 7.94
N LYS A 55 -2.10 -7.68 8.86
CA LYS A 55 -2.41 -6.76 9.99
C LYS A 55 -1.18 -6.47 10.85
N LEU A 56 -0.38 -7.49 11.14
CA LEU A 56 0.87 -7.33 11.90
C LEU A 56 1.88 -6.44 11.15
N TYR A 57 2.08 -6.68 9.85
CA TYR A 57 2.99 -5.86 9.05
C TYR A 57 2.51 -4.42 8.89
N GLU A 58 1.21 -4.21 8.72
CA GLU A 58 0.63 -2.85 8.69
C GLU A 58 0.88 -2.10 10.00
N HIS A 59 0.71 -2.78 11.14
CA HIS A 59 1.01 -2.19 12.44
C HIS A 59 2.48 -1.78 12.55
N LYS A 60 3.41 -2.66 12.14
CA LYS A 60 4.85 -2.36 12.13
C LYS A 60 5.19 -1.21 11.18
N LEU A 61 4.55 -1.15 10.01
CA LEU A 61 4.74 -0.05 9.06
C LEU A 61 4.24 1.28 9.65
N LYS A 62 3.09 1.31 10.32
CA LYS A 62 2.60 2.50 11.03
C LYS A 62 3.56 2.95 12.14
N GLN A 63 4.16 2.02 12.87
CA GLN A 63 5.18 2.34 13.86
C GLN A 63 6.44 2.94 13.21
N LEU A 64 6.91 2.37 12.10
CA LEU A 64 8.03 2.94 11.34
C LEU A 64 7.71 4.33 10.79
N ASP A 65 6.49 4.57 10.31
CA ASP A 65 6.05 5.87 9.81
C ASP A 65 6.10 6.94 10.94
N ARG A 66 5.75 6.57 12.18
CA ARG A 66 5.88 7.45 13.35
C ARG A 66 7.34 7.74 13.70
N ILE A 67 8.20 6.71 13.66
CA ILE A 67 9.63 6.86 13.95
C ILE A 67 10.31 7.74 12.90
N GLU A 68 10.02 7.54 11.62
CA GLU A 68 10.59 8.37 10.54
C GLU A 68 10.17 9.84 10.70
N ARG A 69 8.89 10.11 11.00
CA ARG A 69 8.42 11.49 11.24
C ARG A 69 9.12 12.13 12.43
N ARG A 70 9.36 11.39 13.52
CA ARG A 70 10.11 11.89 14.68
C ARG A 70 11.56 12.21 14.30
N LEU A 71 12.25 11.26 13.66
CA LEU A 71 13.64 11.42 13.23
C LEU A 71 13.82 12.59 12.25
N ASN A 72 12.89 12.79 11.31
CA ASN A 72 12.96 13.93 10.39
C ASN A 72 12.84 15.27 11.13
N ARG A 73 11.91 15.38 12.09
CA ARG A 73 11.75 16.61 12.90
C ARG A 73 12.94 16.87 13.83
N GLU A 74 13.62 15.83 14.28
CA GLU A 74 14.84 15.94 15.08
C GLU A 74 16.01 16.39 14.19
N ALA A 75 16.18 15.76 13.03
CA ALA A 75 17.20 16.15 12.06
C ALA A 75 17.02 17.60 11.55
N GLU A 76 15.78 18.03 11.30
CA GLU A 76 15.47 19.42 10.92
C GLU A 76 15.87 20.43 12.01
N ARG A 77 15.60 20.10 13.28
CA ARG A 77 16.02 20.92 14.42
C ARG A 77 17.54 20.94 14.58
N ASP A 78 18.18 19.79 14.51
CA ASP A 78 19.64 19.68 14.58
C ASP A 78 20.34 20.44 13.43
N MET A 79 19.75 20.49 12.23
CA MET A 79 20.29 21.30 11.12
C MET A 79 20.16 22.80 11.37
N LEU A 80 19.06 23.24 11.97
CA LEU A 80 18.84 24.61 12.41
C LEU A 80 19.87 25.01 13.48
N ASP A 81 20.04 24.16 14.50
CA ASP A 81 21.01 24.37 15.57
C ASP A 81 22.43 24.47 14.99
N LEU A 82 22.78 23.60 14.04
CA LEU A 82 24.09 23.61 13.37
C LEU A 82 24.43 24.96 12.73
N SER A 83 23.43 25.61 12.12
CA SER A 83 23.62 26.92 11.48
C SER A 83 23.82 28.06 12.48
N SER A 84 23.38 27.89 13.73
CA SER A 84 23.47 28.89 14.79
C SER A 84 24.75 28.78 15.64
N LEU A 85 25.46 27.65 15.58
CA LEU A 85 26.63 27.40 16.41
C LEU A 85 27.85 28.19 15.92
N GLN A 86 28.47 28.94 16.83
CA GLN A 86 29.74 29.65 16.57
C GLN A 86 30.96 28.81 17.01
N ASN A 87 30.78 27.88 17.95
CA ASN A 87 31.85 27.05 18.49
C ASN A 87 32.17 25.86 17.58
N THR A 88 33.46 25.69 17.26
CA THR A 88 33.93 24.60 16.38
C THR A 88 33.79 23.21 17.00
N HIS A 89 33.91 23.08 18.32
CA HIS A 89 33.76 21.80 19.03
C HIS A 89 32.30 21.31 18.96
N ASP A 90 31.36 22.16 19.36
CA ASP A 90 29.92 21.86 19.34
C ASP A 90 29.45 21.54 17.92
N HIS A 91 29.99 22.27 16.93
CA HIS A 91 29.73 22.02 15.52
C HIS A 91 30.14 20.60 15.10
N ARG A 92 31.29 20.08 15.56
CA ARG A 92 31.73 18.70 15.27
C ARG A 92 30.84 17.66 15.94
N VAL A 93 30.45 17.89 17.20
CA VAL A 93 29.58 16.99 17.95
C VAL A 93 28.21 16.88 17.26
N LEU A 94 27.62 18.01 16.88
CA LEU A 94 26.33 18.04 16.21
C LEU A 94 26.39 17.44 14.80
N GLN A 95 27.47 17.68 14.03
CA GLN A 95 27.70 16.98 12.76
C GLN A 95 27.77 15.45 12.93
N HIS A 96 28.42 14.97 14.00
CA HIS A 96 28.49 13.54 14.28
C HIS A 96 27.10 12.97 14.59
N LYS A 97 26.29 13.68 15.38
CA LYS A 97 24.90 13.32 15.69
C LYS A 97 24.05 13.24 14.41
N LEU A 98 24.08 14.27 13.56
CA LEU A 98 23.37 14.29 12.26
C LEU A 98 23.75 13.11 11.37
N ARG A 99 25.04 12.76 11.28
CA ARG A 99 25.49 11.58 10.51
C ARG A 99 24.91 10.28 11.07
N LYS A 100 24.78 10.15 12.39
CA LYS A 100 24.19 8.97 13.06
C LYS A 100 22.68 8.90 12.80
N GLU A 101 21.99 10.03 12.84
CA GLU A 101 20.56 10.12 12.53
C GLU A 101 20.28 9.77 11.07
N GLN A 102 21.06 10.29 10.12
CA GLN A 102 20.97 9.93 8.70
C GLN A 102 21.17 8.42 8.45
N LYS A 103 22.14 7.79 9.12
CA LYS A 103 22.33 6.33 9.07
C LYS A 103 21.10 5.59 9.60
N THR A 104 20.47 6.10 10.65
CA THR A 104 19.26 5.52 11.24
C THR A 104 18.07 5.66 10.30
N LEU A 105 17.89 6.83 9.69
CA LEU A 105 16.88 7.09 8.66
C LEU A 105 17.01 6.11 7.49
N ARG A 106 18.24 5.88 7.01
CA ARG A 106 18.52 4.89 5.96
C ARG A 106 18.08 3.49 6.38
N LYS A 107 18.37 3.07 7.61
CA LYS A 107 17.92 1.77 8.14
C LYS A 107 16.40 1.68 8.22
N VAL A 108 15.71 2.74 8.65
CA VAL A 108 14.24 2.81 8.69
C VAL A 108 13.64 2.63 7.29
N ARG A 109 14.15 3.36 6.30
CA ARG A 109 13.71 3.25 4.89
C ARG A 109 13.92 1.84 4.33
N LEU A 110 15.08 1.23 4.56
CA LEU A 110 15.34 -0.15 4.15
C LEU A 110 14.41 -1.15 4.85
N THR A 111 14.09 -0.92 6.11
CA THR A 111 13.19 -1.79 6.88
C THR A 111 11.75 -1.69 6.36
N ARG A 112 11.29 -0.49 5.99
CA ARG A 112 10.00 -0.28 5.31
C ARG A 112 9.91 -1.12 4.04
N VAL A 113 10.92 -1.04 3.16
CA VAL A 113 10.96 -1.83 1.92
C VAL A 113 10.91 -3.33 2.20
N LYS A 114 11.69 -3.81 3.18
CA LYS A 114 11.67 -5.23 3.59
C LYS A 114 10.30 -5.67 4.08
N LEU A 115 9.63 -4.89 4.93
CA LEU A 115 8.29 -5.21 5.44
C LEU A 115 7.24 -5.20 4.32
N MET A 116 7.28 -4.22 3.42
CA MET A 116 6.40 -4.18 2.25
C MET A 116 6.58 -5.43 1.37
N ASN A 117 7.82 -5.87 1.15
CA ASN A 117 8.11 -7.07 0.38
C ASN A 117 7.66 -8.35 1.09
N LEU A 118 7.76 -8.42 2.42
CA LEU A 118 7.21 -9.54 3.19
C LEU A 118 5.68 -9.57 3.13
N MET A 119 5.02 -8.42 3.21
CA MET A 119 3.57 -8.32 3.08
C MET A 119 3.09 -8.77 1.70
N ARG A 120 3.77 -8.33 0.62
CA ARG A 120 3.48 -8.80 -0.74
C ARG A 120 3.70 -10.31 -0.91
N ARG A 121 4.78 -10.86 -0.36
CA ARG A 121 5.03 -12.32 -0.39
C ARG A 121 3.94 -13.11 0.33
N VAL A 122 3.53 -12.66 1.51
CA VAL A 122 2.44 -13.32 2.25
C VAL A 122 1.10 -13.20 1.51
N LEU A 123 0.84 -12.10 0.81
CA LEU A 123 -0.33 -12.00 -0.06
C LEU A 123 -0.23 -12.94 -1.27
N SER A 124 0.97 -13.12 -1.85
CA SER A 124 1.19 -14.02 -3.00
C SER A 124 0.89 -15.49 -2.72
N ASP A 125 0.76 -15.87 -1.43
CA ASP A 125 0.27 -17.19 -1.04
C ASP A 125 -1.21 -17.42 -1.40
N LEU A 126 -1.98 -16.38 -1.74
CA LEU A 126 -3.38 -16.47 -2.10
C LEU A 126 -3.59 -16.26 -3.61
N SER A 127 -4.74 -16.69 -4.14
CA SER A 127 -5.11 -16.34 -5.52
C SER A 127 -5.31 -14.83 -5.68
N TYR A 128 -5.20 -14.29 -6.90
CA TYR A 128 -5.34 -12.84 -7.15
C TYR A 128 -6.67 -12.26 -6.65
N SER A 129 -7.77 -13.00 -6.81
CA SER A 129 -9.08 -12.57 -6.31
C SER A 129 -9.13 -12.50 -4.78
N GLN A 130 -8.49 -13.46 -4.10
CA GLN A 130 -8.37 -13.46 -2.65
C GLN A 130 -7.42 -12.36 -2.14
N GLN A 131 -6.31 -12.10 -2.85
CA GLN A 131 -5.40 -11.00 -2.55
C GLN A 131 -6.12 -9.66 -2.56
N ALA A 132 -6.85 -9.36 -3.64
CA ALA A 132 -7.61 -8.13 -3.75
C ALA A 132 -8.62 -8.00 -2.60
N ARG A 133 -9.37 -9.06 -2.28
CA ARG A 133 -10.32 -9.04 -1.15
C ARG A 133 -9.65 -8.77 0.19
N VAL A 134 -8.53 -9.43 0.49
CA VAL A 134 -7.78 -9.22 1.74
C VAL A 134 -7.24 -7.79 1.82
N ILE A 135 -6.70 -7.25 0.72
CA ILE A 135 -6.19 -5.87 0.65
C ILE A 135 -7.30 -4.89 1.01
N ARG A 136 -8.47 -5.02 0.38
CA ARG A 136 -9.58 -4.09 0.62
C ARG A 136 -10.21 -4.28 2.00
N TYR A 137 -10.37 -5.52 2.47
CA TYR A 137 -10.92 -5.82 3.81
C TYR A 137 -10.05 -5.27 4.95
N ILE A 138 -8.72 -5.35 4.82
CA ILE A 138 -7.81 -4.81 5.83
C ILE A 138 -7.62 -3.29 5.67
N GLY A 139 -7.97 -2.73 4.50
CA GLY A 139 -7.72 -1.34 4.15
C GLY A 139 -6.24 -1.07 3.88
N LEU A 140 -5.62 -1.88 3.01
CA LEU A 140 -4.21 -1.75 2.59
C LEU A 140 -4.04 -1.03 1.25
N GLU A 141 -5.12 -0.48 0.69
CA GLU A 141 -5.14 0.16 -0.63
C GLU A 141 -4.17 1.35 -0.72
N HIS A 142 -3.93 2.04 0.39
CA HIS A 142 -2.92 3.12 0.48
C HIS A 142 -1.47 2.64 0.34
N ARG A 143 -1.22 1.32 0.35
CA ARG A 143 0.14 0.74 0.22
C ARG A 143 0.26 -0.23 -0.95
N ILE A 144 -0.79 -0.97 -1.27
CA ILE A 144 -0.81 -1.99 -2.32
C ILE A 144 -2.08 -1.79 -3.14
N ASP A 145 -1.90 -1.49 -4.42
CA ASP A 145 -3.01 -1.42 -5.37
C ASP A 145 -3.59 -2.84 -5.61
N PRO A 146 -4.90 -3.05 -5.37
CA PRO A 146 -5.57 -4.33 -5.61
C PRO A 146 -5.82 -4.64 -7.11
N SER A 147 -5.44 -3.77 -8.05
CA SER A 147 -5.59 -4.00 -9.50
C SER A 147 -4.85 -5.26 -9.96
N TYR A 148 -5.52 -6.07 -10.80
CA TYR A 148 -4.99 -7.33 -11.31
C TYR A 148 -3.64 -7.17 -12.04
N GLU A 149 -3.49 -6.11 -12.83
CA GLU A 149 -2.24 -5.80 -13.55
C GLU A 149 -1.06 -5.57 -12.59
N ASN A 150 -1.32 -4.94 -11.45
CA ASN A 150 -0.30 -4.65 -10.46
C ASN A 150 0.02 -5.89 -9.62
N LEU A 151 -0.96 -6.73 -9.32
CA LEU A 151 -0.71 -8.00 -8.63
C LEU A 151 0.07 -8.99 -9.52
N THR A 152 -0.21 -9.04 -10.82
CA THR A 152 0.51 -9.88 -11.79
C THR A 152 1.94 -9.41 -12.05
N LYS A 153 2.16 -8.10 -12.28
CA LYS A 153 3.51 -7.51 -12.44
C LYS A 153 4.40 -7.74 -11.21
N ASN A 154 3.82 -7.66 -10.01
CA ASN A 154 4.56 -7.87 -8.75
C ASN A 154 4.97 -9.34 -8.53
N ASN A 155 4.28 -10.31 -9.13
CA ASN A 155 4.68 -11.72 -9.11
C ASN A 155 5.65 -12.07 -10.26
N GLY A 156 5.57 -11.40 -11.41
CA GLY A 156 6.52 -11.55 -12.53
C GLY A 156 7.98 -11.28 -12.15
N LEU A 157 8.23 -10.39 -11.18
CA LEU A 157 9.57 -10.14 -10.63
C LEU A 157 10.09 -11.24 -9.67
N ASN A 158 9.22 -12.14 -9.19
CA ASN A 158 9.63 -13.28 -8.35
C ASN A 158 9.96 -14.54 -9.17
N HIS A 159 9.48 -14.63 -10.43
CA HIS A 159 9.80 -15.73 -11.34
C HIS A 159 11.08 -15.48 -12.17
N MET A 160 11.55 -14.23 -12.25
CA MET A 160 12.82 -13.85 -12.89
C MET A 160 13.97 -13.66 -11.89
N LYS A 161 14.08 -14.52 -10.89
CA LYS A 161 15.38 -14.76 -10.25
C LYS A 161 16.02 -16.00 -10.90
N PRO A 162 16.85 -15.84 -11.94
CA PRO A 162 17.81 -16.88 -12.24
C PRO A 162 18.76 -17.01 -11.05
N LYS A 163 19.12 -18.26 -10.74
CA LYS A 163 20.15 -18.63 -9.77
C LYS A 163 21.36 -17.72 -9.92
N LEU A 164 21.63 -16.90 -8.91
CA LEU A 164 22.93 -16.29 -8.74
C LEU A 164 23.77 -17.27 -7.93
N ILE A 165 24.63 -17.97 -8.67
CA ILE A 165 25.89 -18.68 -8.34
C ILE A 165 25.93 -19.32 -6.95
#